data_AF-A0A353CZ17-F1
#
_entry.id   AF-A0A353CZ17-F1
#
_cell.length_a   1.000
_cell.length_b   1.000
_cell.length_c   1.000
_cell.angle_alpha   90.00
_cell.angle_beta   90.00
_cell.angle_gamma   90.00
#
_symmetry.space_group_name_H-M   'P 1'
#
loop_
_entity.id
_entity.type
_entity.pdbx_description
1 polymer ?
#
loop_
_entity_poly.entity_id
_entity_poly.type
_entity_poly.pdbx_seq_one_letter_code
_entity_poly.pdbx_strand_id
1 'polypeptide(L)'
;GVPEDVSKLSAYRIGVLAKDFVEGYLQERITSNAVAGFPDYSEIMTSLQSGELKVFAADTPTGLFHLAQAGLLAKFHYDQSAPLYQNDWFVASGEGNTAMLELINQGMDLISPDERKRIARRWVSGMPDEASDAIIIAISSNYAPFSTIGI
;
A
#
# COMPACT_ATOMS: atom_id res chain seq x y z
N GLY A 1 -1.48 -12.83 -5.25
CA GLY A 1 -0.08 -12.48 -4.94
C GLY A 1 0.60 -11.98 -6.19
N VAL A 2 1.65 -11.18 -6.04
CA VAL A 2 2.53 -10.82 -7.16
C VAL A 2 3.23 -12.11 -7.61
N PRO A 3 3.30 -12.43 -8.91
CA PRO A 3 4.05 -13.60 -9.36
C PRO A 3 5.54 -13.44 -9.00
N GLU A 4 6.24 -14.54 -8.70
CA GLU A 4 7.70 -14.53 -8.48
C GLU A 4 8.46 -13.86 -9.64
N ASP A 5 7.87 -13.92 -10.83
CA ASP A 5 8.34 -13.24 -12.03
C ASP A 5 7.39 -12.10 -12.40
N VAL A 6 7.82 -10.87 -12.15
CA VAL A 6 7.08 -9.63 -12.43
C VAL A 6 6.68 -9.53 -13.90
N SER A 7 7.42 -10.14 -14.84
CA SER A 7 7.10 -10.11 -16.27
C SER A 7 5.72 -10.71 -16.59
N LYS A 8 5.25 -11.67 -15.77
CA LYS A 8 3.93 -12.31 -15.90
C LYS A 8 2.78 -11.33 -15.70
N LEU A 9 3.02 -10.18 -15.07
CA LEU A 9 2.03 -9.12 -14.95
C LEU A 9 1.67 -8.47 -16.29
N SER A 10 2.49 -8.66 -17.35
CA SER A 10 2.20 -8.18 -18.71
C SER A 10 0.90 -8.74 -19.30
N ALA A 11 0.36 -9.83 -18.73
CA ALA A 11 -0.94 -10.39 -19.12
C ALA A 11 -2.14 -9.56 -18.64
N TYR A 12 -1.91 -8.57 -17.77
CA TYR A 12 -2.95 -7.73 -17.18
C TYR A 12 -2.73 -6.27 -17.55
N ARG A 13 -3.82 -5.52 -17.69
CA ARG A 13 -3.78 -4.06 -17.61
C ARG A 13 -3.73 -3.68 -16.14
N ILE A 14 -2.67 -2.99 -15.72
CA ILE A 14 -2.38 -2.62 -14.34
C ILE A 14 -2.61 -1.12 -14.18
N GLY A 15 -3.54 -0.74 -13.32
CA GLY A 15 -3.77 0.66 -12.98
C GLY A 15 -2.75 1.14 -11.96
N VAL A 16 -2.17 2.31 -12.21
CA VAL A 16 -1.27 3.00 -11.29
C VAL A 16 -1.63 4.48 -11.24
N LEU A 17 -1.24 5.18 -10.16
CA LEU A 17 -1.29 6.63 -10.16
C LEU A 17 -0.24 7.16 -11.15
N ALA A 18 -0.66 8.04 -12.06
CA ALA A 18 0.22 8.59 -13.09
C ALA A 18 1.36 9.39 -12.45
N LYS A 19 2.57 9.18 -12.93
CA LYS A 19 3.85 9.75 -12.47
C LYS A 19 4.27 9.31 -11.07
N ASP A 20 3.60 8.33 -10.49
CA ASP A 20 4.05 7.70 -9.26
C ASP A 20 5.25 6.78 -9.53
N PHE A 21 6.05 6.51 -8.50
CA PHE A 21 7.24 5.66 -8.60
C PHE A 21 6.92 4.28 -9.19
N VAL A 22 5.80 3.68 -8.79
CA VAL A 22 5.37 2.35 -9.26
C VAL A 22 5.13 2.30 -10.77
N GLU A 23 4.74 3.42 -11.40
CA GLU A 23 4.55 3.48 -12.85
C GLU A 23 5.88 3.23 -13.57
N GLY A 24 6.92 4.00 -13.21
CA GLY A 24 8.26 3.84 -13.77
C GLY A 24 8.84 2.46 -13.45
N TYR A 25 8.69 2.00 -12.20
CA TYR A 25 9.15 0.67 -11.77
C TYR A 25 8.60 -0.45 -12.66
N LEU A 26 7.30 -0.42 -12.96
CA LEU A 26 6.64 -1.41 -13.83
C LEU A 26 7.02 -1.23 -15.30
N GLN A 27 7.03 0.00 -15.82
CA GLN A 27 7.35 0.26 -17.24
C GLN A 27 8.73 -0.22 -17.65
N GLU A 28 9.69 -0.26 -16.72
CA GLU A 28 11.04 -0.82 -16.94
C GLU A 28 11.07 -2.37 -16.96
N ARG A 29 10.07 -3.04 -16.40
CA ARG A 29 10.09 -4.50 -16.11
C ARG A 29 9.04 -5.30 -16.88
N ILE A 30 7.98 -4.65 -17.34
CA ILE A 30 6.90 -5.26 -18.10
C ILE A 30 6.60 -4.47 -19.36
N THR A 31 5.84 -5.06 -20.28
CA THR A 31 5.40 -4.38 -21.51
C THR A 31 4.72 -3.05 -21.14
N SER A 32 5.26 -1.91 -21.58
CA SER A 32 4.80 -0.59 -21.10
C SER A 32 3.31 -0.33 -21.36
N ASN A 33 2.74 -0.89 -22.44
CA ASN A 33 1.30 -0.79 -22.74
C ASN A 33 0.39 -1.54 -21.74
N ALA A 34 0.95 -2.40 -20.89
CA ALA A 34 0.24 -3.06 -19.81
C ALA A 34 0.06 -2.14 -18.58
N VAL A 35 0.84 -1.06 -18.46
CA VAL A 35 0.74 -0.09 -17.36
C VAL A 35 -0.16 1.06 -17.80
N ALA A 36 -1.24 1.28 -17.04
CA ALA A 36 -2.20 2.36 -17.28
C ALA A 36 -2.11 3.38 -16.14
N GLY A 37 -1.57 4.57 -16.43
CA GLY A 37 -1.57 5.69 -15.51
C GLY A 37 -2.94 6.36 -15.42
N PHE A 38 -3.40 6.60 -14.19
CA PHE A 38 -4.64 7.32 -13.87
C PHE A 38 -4.32 8.63 -13.13
N PRO A 39 -5.11 9.70 -13.30
CA PRO A 39 -4.84 10.99 -12.68
C PRO A 39 -5.03 10.99 -11.16
N ASP A 40 -5.91 10.12 -10.64
CA ASP A 40 -6.15 9.97 -9.21
C ASP A 40 -6.70 8.58 -8.86
N TYR A 41 -6.76 8.27 -7.56
CA TYR A 41 -7.28 7.01 -7.06
C TYR A 41 -8.80 6.84 -7.27
N SER A 42 -9.57 7.92 -7.40
CA SER A 42 -11.02 7.82 -7.65
C SER A 42 -11.29 7.18 -9.01
N GLU A 43 -10.52 7.55 -10.05
CA GLU A 43 -10.64 6.91 -11.36
C GLU A 43 -10.17 5.45 -11.36
N ILE A 44 -9.12 5.11 -10.60
CA ILE A 44 -8.70 3.72 -10.40
C ILE A 44 -9.83 2.92 -9.77
N MET A 45 -10.40 3.40 -8.65
CA MET A 45 -11.48 2.69 -7.95
C MET A 45 -12.74 2.55 -8.82
N THR A 46 -13.09 3.58 -9.61
CA THR A 46 -14.21 3.53 -10.56
C THR A 46 -13.99 2.44 -11.62
N SER A 47 -12.77 2.34 -12.14
CA SER A 47 -12.39 1.32 -13.13
C SER A 47 -12.38 -0.10 -12.53
N LEU A 48 -12.01 -0.24 -11.26
CA LEU A 48 -12.11 -1.51 -10.52
C LEU A 48 -13.58 -1.89 -10.28
N GLN A 49 -14.44 -0.92 -9.95
CA GLN A 49 -15.87 -1.14 -9.73
C GLN A 49 -16.60 -1.56 -11.02
N SER A 50 -16.26 -0.94 -12.15
CA SER A 50 -16.84 -1.28 -13.46
C SER A 50 -16.33 -2.63 -14.01
N GLY A 51 -15.22 -3.15 -13.46
CA GLY A 51 -14.55 -4.35 -13.94
C GLY A 51 -13.68 -4.13 -15.17
N GLU A 52 -13.55 -2.88 -15.65
CA GLU A 52 -12.60 -2.50 -16.70
C GLU A 52 -11.16 -2.76 -16.26
N LEU A 53 -10.89 -2.52 -14.98
CA LEU A 53 -9.61 -2.81 -14.34
C LEU A 53 -9.78 -3.96 -13.35
N LYS A 54 -8.81 -4.87 -13.33
CA LYS A 54 -8.79 -6.03 -12.41
C LYS A 54 -7.60 -6.02 -11.46
N VAL A 55 -6.54 -5.30 -11.82
CA VAL A 55 -5.27 -5.25 -11.09
C VAL A 55 -4.84 -3.79 -11.02
N PHE A 56 -4.39 -3.37 -9.84
CA PHE A 56 -3.76 -2.07 -9.64
C PHE A 56 -2.55 -2.23 -8.72
N ALA A 57 -1.64 -1.27 -8.76
CA ALA A 57 -0.50 -1.21 -7.86
C ALA A 57 -0.43 0.18 -7.22
N ALA A 58 -0.10 0.19 -5.93
CA ALA A 58 -0.01 1.37 -5.07
C ALA A 58 0.82 1.01 -3.84
N ASP A 59 1.26 2.01 -3.07
CA ASP A 59 1.71 1.76 -1.71
C ASP A 59 0.63 1.05 -0.91
N THR A 60 0.99 -0.05 -0.23
CA THR A 60 0.02 -0.96 0.40
C THR A 60 -1.00 -0.23 1.30
N PRO A 61 -0.60 0.67 2.23
CA PRO A 61 -1.57 1.39 3.06
C PRO A 61 -2.53 2.27 2.24
N THR A 62 -2.01 2.96 1.23
CA THR A 62 -2.79 3.82 0.33
C THR A 62 -3.81 3.02 -0.47
N GLY A 63 -3.38 1.90 -1.05
CA GLY A 63 -4.27 1.00 -1.78
C GLY A 63 -5.40 0.44 -0.90
N LEU A 64 -5.07 0.00 0.31
CA LEU A 64 -6.06 -0.51 1.27
C LEU A 64 -7.04 0.58 1.72
N PHE A 65 -6.56 1.80 1.98
CA PHE A 65 -7.40 2.93 2.34
C PHE A 65 -8.44 3.23 1.26
N HIS A 66 -8.03 3.37 0.00
CA HIS A 66 -8.96 3.66 -1.09
C HIS A 66 -9.90 2.49 -1.41
N LEU A 67 -9.42 1.25 -1.32
CA LEU A 67 -10.29 0.06 -1.43
C LEU A 67 -11.35 0.04 -0.32
N ALA A 68 -10.99 0.38 0.91
CA ALA A 68 -11.92 0.45 2.03
C ALA A 68 -12.96 1.56 1.82
N GLN A 69 -12.52 2.76 1.43
CA GLN A 69 -13.40 3.89 1.13
C GLN A 69 -14.39 3.58 -0.01
N ALA A 70 -13.94 2.81 -1.02
CA ALA A 70 -14.75 2.40 -2.17
C ALA A 70 -15.61 1.14 -1.92
N GLY A 71 -15.57 0.54 -0.72
CA GLY A 71 -16.29 -0.70 -0.40
C GLY A 71 -15.79 -1.93 -1.17
N LEU A 72 -14.55 -1.91 -1.65
CA LEU A 72 -13.93 -2.96 -2.45
C LEU A 72 -12.97 -3.85 -1.67
N LEU A 73 -12.60 -3.48 -0.44
CA LEU A 73 -11.53 -4.13 0.33
C LEU A 73 -11.61 -5.67 0.35
N ALA A 74 -12.80 -6.23 0.58
CA ALA A 74 -13.01 -7.69 0.66
C ALA A 74 -12.87 -8.42 -0.69
N LYS A 75 -12.90 -7.70 -1.82
CA LYS A 75 -12.80 -8.28 -3.17
C LYS A 75 -11.37 -8.41 -3.69
N PHE A 76 -10.42 -7.78 -3.01
CA PHE A 76 -9.03 -7.73 -3.44
C PHE A 76 -8.13 -8.46 -2.45
N HIS A 77 -7.10 -9.10 -3.01
CA HIS A 77 -6.11 -9.82 -2.24
C HIS A 77 -4.72 -9.39 -2.67
N TYR A 78 -3.84 -9.24 -1.70
CA TYR A 78 -2.41 -9.01 -1.91
C TYR A 78 -1.62 -9.97 -1.00
N ASP A 79 -0.38 -10.25 -1.39
CA ASP A 79 0.50 -11.09 -0.59
C ASP A 79 1.43 -10.18 0.21
N GLN A 80 1.26 -10.16 1.53
CA GLN A 80 2.12 -9.38 2.43
C GLN A 80 3.56 -9.90 2.46
N SER A 81 3.78 -11.19 2.20
CA SER A 81 5.10 -11.82 2.22
C SER A 81 5.87 -11.64 0.91
N ALA A 82 5.16 -11.30 -0.17
CA ALA A 82 5.73 -11.07 -1.50
C ALA A 82 5.17 -9.77 -2.12
N PRO A 83 5.55 -8.59 -1.60
CA PRO A 83 5.16 -7.32 -2.20
C PRO A 83 5.84 -7.12 -3.56
N LEU A 84 5.27 -6.22 -4.38
CA LEU A 84 5.81 -5.90 -5.71
C LEU A 84 7.23 -5.33 -5.65
N TYR A 85 7.51 -4.53 -4.61
CA TYR A 85 8.82 -4.04 -4.22
C TYR A 85 8.78 -3.61 -2.75
N GLN A 86 9.95 -3.39 -2.16
CA GLN A 86 10.12 -2.70 -0.88
C GLN A 86 11.16 -1.60 -1.06
N ASN A 87 10.93 -0.46 -0.41
CA ASN A 87 11.86 0.66 -0.43
C ASN A 87 11.85 1.38 0.91
N ASP A 88 13.00 1.89 1.31
CA ASP A 88 13.13 2.72 2.50
C ASP A 88 12.74 4.15 2.17
N TRP A 89 11.89 4.73 3.02
CA TRP A 89 11.45 6.12 2.86
C TRP A 89 12.37 7.04 3.67
N PHE A 90 12.99 7.99 2.98
CA PHE A 90 13.88 8.97 3.58
C PHE A 90 13.29 10.37 3.45
N VAL A 91 13.58 11.21 4.43
CA VAL A 91 13.28 12.63 4.31
C VAL A 91 14.34 13.30 3.45
N ALA A 92 13.90 14.12 2.50
CA ALA A 92 14.79 14.89 1.63
C ALA A 92 14.83 16.37 2.06
N SER A 93 15.96 17.02 1.77
CA SER A 93 16.11 18.47 1.85
C SER A 93 16.72 19.00 0.55
N GLY A 94 16.81 20.33 0.40
CA GLY A 94 17.52 20.94 -0.72
C GLY A 94 18.99 20.50 -0.76
N GLU A 95 19.55 20.37 -1.96
CA GLU A 95 20.93 19.92 -2.15
C GLU A 95 21.91 20.75 -1.31
N GLY A 96 22.80 20.06 -0.58
CA GLY A 96 23.79 20.68 0.31
C GLY A 96 23.26 21.18 1.66
N ASN A 97 21.95 21.13 1.92
CA ASN A 97 21.36 21.62 3.18
C ASN A 97 21.41 20.57 4.30
N THR A 98 22.62 20.24 4.74
CA THR A 98 22.84 19.26 5.81
C THR A 98 22.22 19.67 7.15
N ALA A 99 22.23 20.97 7.47
CA ALA A 99 21.65 21.51 8.70
C ALA A 99 20.14 21.20 8.81
N MET A 100 19.40 21.23 7.69
CA MET A 100 17.98 20.86 7.67
C MET A 100 17.79 19.36 7.93
N LEU A 101 18.60 18.50 7.30
CA LEU A 101 18.53 17.06 7.54
C LEU A 101 18.87 16.72 8.99
N GLU A 102 19.88 17.36 9.57
CA GLU A 102 20.22 17.19 10.98
C GLU A 102 19.07 17.58 11.91
N LEU A 103 18.42 18.72 11.66
CA LEU A 103 17.27 19.16 12.44
C LEU A 103 16.11 18.17 12.36
N ILE A 104 15.80 17.69 11.15
CA ILE A 104 14.73 16.71 10.93
C ILE A 104 15.06 15.40 11.65
N ASN A 105 16.28 14.88 11.48
CA ASN A 105 16.69 13.63 12.12
C ASN A 105 16.66 13.73 13.65
N GLN A 106 17.18 14.82 14.22
CA GLN A 106 17.07 15.09 15.66
C GLN A 106 15.62 15.12 16.13
N GLY A 107 14.73 15.78 15.37
CA GLY A 107 13.30 15.82 15.69
C GLY A 107 12.63 14.44 15.61
N MET A 108 12.98 13.63 14.61
CA MET A 108 12.50 12.26 14.48
C MET A 108 13.00 11.37 15.64
N ASP A 109 14.24 11.56 16.09
CA ASP A 109 14.82 10.81 17.21
C ASP A 109 14.14 11.09 18.55
N LEU A 110 13.49 12.27 18.69
CA LEU A 110 12.68 12.59 19.87
C LEU A 110 11.36 11.81 19.93
N ILE A 111 10.90 11.22 18.82
CA ILE A 111 9.66 10.44 18.79
C ILE A 111 9.93 9.06 19.40
N SER A 112 9.36 8.82 20.59
CA SER A 112 9.55 7.57 21.32
C SER A 112 9.00 6.34 20.58
N PRO A 113 9.49 5.13 20.89
CA PRO A 113 8.96 3.90 20.30
C PRO A 113 7.44 3.73 20.49
N ASP A 114 6.89 4.17 21.62
CA ASP A 114 5.45 4.04 21.90
C ASP A 114 4.61 5.07 21.16
N GLU A 115 5.10 6.30 21.00
CA GLU A 115 4.47 7.28 20.09
C GLU A 115 4.46 6.79 18.65
N ARG A 116 5.58 6.21 18.18
CA ARG A 116 5.67 5.61 16.84
C ARG A 116 4.64 4.50 16.66
N LYS A 117 4.51 3.59 17.63
CA LYS A 117 3.49 2.53 17.60
C LYS A 117 2.08 3.11 17.55
N ARG A 118 1.77 4.13 18.37
CA ARG A 118 0.45 4.77 18.40
C ARG A 118 0.11 5.45 17.07
N ILE A 119 1.06 6.17 16.47
CA ILE A 119 0.92 6.79 15.15
C ILE A 119 0.67 5.71 14.09
N ALA A 120 1.47 4.63 14.09
CA ALA A 120 1.33 3.53 13.15
C ALA A 120 -0.02 2.81 13.30
N ARG A 121 -0.51 2.58 14.53
CA ARG A 121 -1.83 1.97 14.76
C ARG A 121 -2.95 2.82 14.16
N ARG A 122 -2.92 4.12 14.43
CA ARG A 122 -3.93 5.07 13.97
C ARG A 122 -3.99 5.18 12.44
N TRP A 123 -2.84 5.20 11.77
CA TRP A 123 -2.78 5.57 10.36
C TRP A 123 -2.44 4.43 9.40
N VAL A 124 -1.74 3.38 9.86
CA VAL A 124 -1.24 2.30 8.99
C VAL A 124 -2.06 1.03 9.14
N SER A 125 -2.36 0.60 10.36
CA SER A 125 -3.15 -0.63 10.58
C SER A 125 -4.67 -0.40 10.56
N GLY A 126 -5.11 0.86 10.60
CA GLY A 126 -6.53 1.20 10.77
C GLY A 126 -7.12 0.69 12.09
N MET A 127 -6.28 0.29 13.04
CA MET A 127 -6.73 -0.16 14.35
C MET A 127 -7.12 1.06 15.20
N PRO A 128 -8.18 0.95 16.01
CA PRO A 128 -8.50 1.97 16.99
C PRO A 128 -7.31 2.25 17.91
N ASP A 129 -7.22 3.48 18.41
CA ASP A 129 -6.33 3.79 19.53
C ASP A 129 -6.77 3.00 20.77
N GLU A 130 -5.90 2.81 21.76
CA GLU A 130 -6.14 1.91 22.91
C GLU A 130 -7.41 2.25 23.72
N ALA A 131 -7.96 3.46 23.54
CA ALA A 131 -9.19 3.94 24.16
C ALA A 131 -10.49 3.53 23.41
N SER A 132 -10.56 2.33 22.83
CA SER A 132 -11.81 1.82 22.25
C SER A 132 -12.43 0.75 23.14
N ASP A 133 -13.75 0.80 23.35
CA ASP A 133 -14.52 -0.26 24.02
C ASP A 133 -14.58 -1.58 23.20
N ALA A 134 -13.74 -1.73 22.17
CA ALA A 134 -13.66 -2.91 21.32
C ALA A 134 -12.50 -3.83 21.73
N ILE A 135 -12.77 -5.14 21.71
CA ILE A 135 -11.74 -6.17 21.88
C ILE A 135 -11.10 -6.44 20.52
N ILE A 136 -9.78 -6.24 20.40
CA ILE A 136 -9.02 -6.61 19.21
C ILE A 136 -8.65 -8.09 19.30
N ILE A 137 -9.17 -8.90 18.36
CA ILE A 137 -8.82 -10.31 18.21
C ILE A 137 -7.89 -10.46 17.00
N ALA A 138 -6.64 -10.83 17.25
CA ALA A 138 -5.70 -11.17 16.19
C ALA A 138 -5.78 -12.67 15.89
N ILE A 139 -5.98 -13.01 14.62
CA ILE A 139 -6.15 -14.38 14.12
C ILE A 139 -5.46 -14.47 12.76
N SER A 140 -4.66 -15.51 12.53
CA SER A 140 -4.05 -15.76 11.22
C SER A 140 -5.13 -15.83 10.15
N SER A 141 -4.97 -15.20 9.00
CA SER A 141 -5.89 -15.39 7.87
C SER A 141 -5.65 -16.76 7.22
N ASN A 142 -6.71 -17.41 6.70
CA ASN A 142 -6.65 -18.69 5.97
C ASN A 142 -5.96 -19.87 6.70
N TYR A 143 -6.13 -19.98 8.02
CA TYR A 143 -5.57 -21.07 8.83
C TYR A 143 -6.65 -22.08 9.22
N ALA A 144 -7.19 -22.80 8.23
CA ALA A 144 -8.21 -23.83 8.48
C ALA A 144 -7.66 -24.96 9.38
N PRO A 145 -8.46 -25.51 10.31
CA PRO A 145 -9.87 -25.23 10.57
C PRO A 145 -10.13 -24.05 11.53
N PHE A 146 -9.09 -23.38 12.03
CA PHE A 146 -9.20 -22.39 13.10
C PHE A 146 -9.62 -21.00 12.61
N SER A 147 -9.29 -20.66 11.36
CA SER A 147 -9.66 -19.40 10.73
C SER A 147 -9.94 -19.58 9.24
N THR A 148 -11.15 -19.22 8.81
CA THR A 148 -11.56 -19.27 7.41
C THR A 148 -12.53 -18.12 7.18
N ILE A 149 -12.53 -17.54 5.99
CA ILE A 149 -13.63 -16.69 5.55
C ILE A 149 -14.70 -17.63 4.97
N GLY A 150 -15.80 -17.80 5.69
CA GLY A 150 -16.94 -18.59 5.21
C GLY A 150 -17.56 -17.95 3.97
N ILE A 151 -17.84 -18.77 2.97
CA ILE A 151 -18.58 -18.38 1.77
C ILE A 151 -20.08 -18.38 2.07
#